data_AF-A0A7Y7CY83-F1
#
_entry.id   AF-A0A7Y7CY83-F1
#
_cell.length_a   1.000
_cell.length_b   1.000
_cell.length_c   1.000
_cell.angle_alpha   90.00
_cell.angle_beta   90.00
_cell.angle_gamma   90.00
#
_symmetry.space_group_name_H-M   'P 1'
#
loop_
_entity.id
_entity.type
_entity.pdbx_description
1 polymer ?
#
loop_
_entity_poly.entity_id
_entity_poly.type
_entity_poly.pdbx_seq_one_letter_code
_entity_poly.pdbx_strand_id
1 'polypeptide(L)' 'MVIRATWTFNGQEKIILGNWHRLWCLLFGPLYYLAKGMWLWALLSLLTANGLWVGFPLFNRSIVLRHFHRKGWVQE' A
#
# COMPACT_ATOMS: atom_id res chain seq x y z
N MET A 1 5.15 4.92 11.27
CA MET A 1 5.18 3.46 11.52
C MET A 1 5.86 2.80 10.34
N VAL A 2 6.96 2.09 10.59
CA VAL A 2 7.70 1.36 9.55
C VAL A 2 7.27 -0.10 9.65
N ILE A 3 6.86 -0.70 8.53
CA ILE A 3 6.51 -2.12 8.48
C ILE A 3 7.65 -2.87 7.80
N ARG A 4 8.21 -3.81 8.55
CA ARG A 4 9.18 -4.77 8.04
C ARG A 4 8.44 -6.05 7.67
N ALA A 5 8.97 -6.76 6.70
CA ALA A 5 8.61 -8.15 6.50
C ALA A 5 9.84 -8.97 6.25
N THR A 6 9.71 -10.23 6.65
CA THR A 6 10.73 -11.24 6.56
C THR A 6 10.35 -12.19 5.43
N TRP A 7 11.29 -12.43 4.53
CA TRP A 7 11.09 -13.38 3.45
C TRP A 7 11.14 -14.81 4.00
N THR A 8 10.10 -15.61 3.73
CA THR A 8 9.98 -16.96 4.32
C THR A 8 11.05 -17.94 3.86
N PHE A 9 11.65 -17.70 2.69
CA PHE A 9 12.61 -18.64 2.09
C PHE A 9 14.03 -18.49 2.64
N ASN A 10 14.48 -17.27 2.96
CA ASN A 10 15.88 -17.00 3.32
C ASN A 10 16.03 -16.10 4.56
N GLY A 11 14.94 -15.80 5.27
CA GLY A 11 14.96 -14.96 6.47
C GLY A 11 15.36 -13.50 6.23
N GLN A 12 15.40 -13.05 4.98
CA GLN A 12 15.81 -11.68 4.62
C GLN A 12 14.74 -10.67 5.06
N GLU A 13 15.13 -9.70 5.88
CA GLU A 13 14.27 -8.58 6.24
C GLU A 13 14.29 -7.49 5.17
N LYS A 14 13.10 -6.97 4.83
CA LYS A 14 12.96 -5.79 3.99
C LYS A 14 11.94 -4.83 4.57
N ILE A 15 12.27 -3.55 4.53
CA ILE A 15 11.32 -2.49 4.85
C ILE A 15 10.35 -2.38 3.68
N ILE A 16 9.10 -2.79 3.90
CA ILE A 16 8.06 -2.74 2.87
C ILE A 16 7.33 -1.39 2.90
N LEU A 17 6.94 -0.93 4.09
CA LEU A 17 6.31 0.38 4.24
C LEU A 17 7.18 1.26 5.14
N GLY A 18 7.76 2.30 4.55
CA GLY A 18 8.41 3.38 5.31
C GLY A 18 7.41 4.41 5.83
N ASN A 19 7.90 5.34 6.66
CA ASN A 19 7.09 6.46 7.16
C ASN A 19 6.57 7.37 6.02
N TRP A 20 7.34 7.45 4.93
CA TRP A 20 7.00 8.17 3.70
C TRP A 20 5.98 7.47 2.80
N HIS A 21 5.56 6.23 3.11
CA HIS A 21 4.58 5.52 2.27
C HIS A 21 3.22 6.26 2.22
N ARG A 22 2.88 7.05 3.25
CA ARG A 22 1.66 7.86 3.29
C ARG A 22 1.67 8.95 2.22
N LEU A 23 2.82 9.61 2.04
CA LEU A 23 3.02 10.63 1.00
C LEU A 23 3.01 10.00 -0.39
N TRP A 24 3.63 8.82 -0.54
CA TRP A 24 3.55 8.05 -1.79
C TRP A 24 2.11 7.59 -2.11
N CYS A 25 1.33 7.18 -1.11
CA CYS A 25 -0.08 6.86 -1.29
C CYS A 25 -0.91 8.08 -1.69
N LEU A 26 -0.55 9.27 -1.23
CA LEU A 26 -1.26 10.51 -1.52
C LEU A 26 -0.93 11.02 -2.93
N LEU A 27 0.30 10.82 -3.40
CA LEU A 27 0.74 11.22 -4.74
C LEU A 27 0.34 10.20 -5.83
N PHE A 28 0.44 8.90 -5.52
CA PHE A 28 0.29 7.81 -6.50
C PHE A 28 -0.91 6.89 -6.24
N GLY A 29 -1.73 7.17 -5.22
CA GLY A 29 -2.93 6.39 -4.91
C GLY A 29 -3.87 6.16 -6.10
N PRO A 30 -4.26 7.20 -6.85
CA PRO A 30 -5.16 7.04 -7.99
C PRO A 30 -4.55 6.16 -9.09
N LEU A 31 -3.27 6.35 -9.40
CA LEU A 31 -2.53 5.56 -10.39
C LEU A 31 -2.45 4.08 -9.98
N TYR A 32 -2.26 3.82 -8.68
CA TYR A 32 -2.23 2.46 -8.15
C TYR A 32 -3.59 1.76 -8.26
N TYR A 33 -4.69 2.45 -7.92
CA TYR A 33 -6.04 1.90 -8.08
C TYR A 33 -6.37 1.62 -9.54
N LEU A 34 -5.93 2.48 -10.45
CA LEU A 34 -6.09 2.30 -11.88
C LEU A 34 -5.34 1.05 -12.37
N ALA A 35 -4.07 0.88 -11.96
CA ALA A 35 -3.27 -0.32 -12.28
C ALA A 35 -3.86 -1.62 -11.70
N LYS A 36 -4.58 -1.53 -10.58
CA LYS A 36 -5.29 -2.64 -9.95
C LYS A 36 -6.68 -2.94 -10.55
N GLY A 37 -7.16 -2.12 -11.49
CA GLY A 37 -8.51 -2.23 -12.06
C GLY A 37 -9.63 -1.78 -11.11
N MET A 38 -9.30 -1.04 -10.05
CA MET A 38 -10.25 -0.53 -9.06
C MET A 38 -10.74 0.87 -9.46
N TRP A 39 -11.44 0.95 -10.59
CA TRP A 39 -11.87 2.20 -11.24
C TRP A 39 -12.70 3.11 -10.35
N LEU A 40 -13.62 2.55 -9.56
CA LEU A 40 -14.45 3.32 -8.63
C LEU A 40 -13.60 4.05 -7.57
N TRP A 41 -12.58 3.36 -7.04
CA TRP A 41 -11.66 3.90 -6.03
C TRP A 41 -10.68 4.90 -6.62
N ALA A 42 -10.25 4.69 -7.87
CA ALA A 42 -9.45 5.66 -8.61
C ALA A 42 -10.22 6.98 -8.81
N LEU A 43 -11.49 6.90 -9.23
CA LEU A 43 -12.36 8.06 -9.45
C LEU A 43 -12.66 8.78 -8.13
N LEU A 44 -13.01 8.04 -7.07
CA LEU A 44 -13.22 8.62 -5.75
C LEU A 44 -11.94 9.30 -5.23
N SER A 45 -10.78 8.65 -5.31
CA SER A 45 -9.50 9.20 -4.87
C SER A 45 -9.14 10.51 -5.60
N LEU A 46 -9.52 10.62 -6.87
CA LEU A 46 -9.26 11.79 -7.71
C LEU A 46 -10.24 12.94 -7.41
N LEU A 47 -11.54 12.64 -7.31
CA LEU A 47 -12.59 13.63 -7.02
C LEU A 47 -12.51 14.18 -5.60
N THR A 48 -12.09 13.35 -4.65
CA THR A 48 -12.06 13.72 -3.24
C THR A 48 -10.71 14.29 -2.81
N ALA A 49 -9.78 14.54 -3.73
CA ALA A 49 -8.40 15.00 -3.44
C ALA A 49 -7.71 14.13 -2.38
N ASN A 50 -7.69 12.80 -2.61
CA ASN A 50 -7.30 11.78 -1.62
C ASN A 50 -8.24 11.63 -0.40
N GLY A 51 -9.40 12.29 -0.43
CA GLY A 51 -10.68 12.02 0.22
C GLY A 51 -10.78 11.97 1.72
N LEU A 52 -10.01 11.13 2.36
CA LEU A 52 -10.00 11.06 3.80
C LEU A 52 -8.58 10.66 4.13
N TRP A 53 -7.79 11.65 4.56
CA TRP A 53 -6.37 11.58 4.95
C TRP A 53 -6.00 10.45 5.94
N VAL A 54 -6.95 9.59 6.32
CA VAL A 54 -6.83 8.50 7.27
C VAL A 54 -7.28 7.14 6.70
N GLY A 55 -8.30 7.07 5.82
CA GLY A 55 -8.89 5.81 5.36
C GLY A 55 -8.11 5.13 4.23
N PHE A 56 -7.68 5.91 3.23
CA PHE A 56 -6.94 5.42 2.07
C PHE A 56 -5.53 4.89 2.37
N PRO A 57 -4.74 5.49 3.28
CA PRO A 57 -3.43 4.95 3.65
C PRO A 57 -3.53 3.56 4.30
N LEU A 58 -4.58 3.31 5.09
CA LEU A 58 -4.81 2.01 5.72
C LEU A 58 -5.22 0.95 4.68
N PHE A 59 -6.02 1.34 3.70
CA PHE A 59 -6.40 0.44 2.60
C PHE A 59 -5.21 0.12 1.69
N ASN A 60 -4.39 1.11 1.34
CA ASN A 60 -3.17 0.86 0.58
C ASN A 60 -2.17 -0.03 1.35
N ARG A 61 -2.06 0.15 2.68
CA ARG A 61 -1.27 -0.75 3.53
C ARG A 61 -1.75 -2.19 3.37
N SER A 62 -3.05 -2.47 3.45
CA SER A 62 -3.56 -3.84 3.34
C SER A 62 -3.30 -4.45 1.96
N ILE A 63 -3.39 -3.64 0.89
CA ILE A 63 -3.08 -4.13 -0.47
C ILE A 63 -1.60 -4.45 -0.62
N VAL A 64 -0.70 -3.57 -0.17
CA VAL A 64 0.74 -3.80 -0.24
C VAL A 64 1.12 -5.02 0.60
N LEU A 65 0.60 -5.14 1.82
CA LEU A 65 0.80 -6.34 2.64
C LEU A 65 0.31 -7.60 1.92
N ARG A 66 -0.87 -7.57 1.31
CA ARG A 66 -1.40 -8.72 0.55
C ARG A 66 -0.55 -9.06 -0.67
N HIS A 67 0.03 -8.07 -1.33
CA HIS A 67 0.95 -8.26 -2.47
C HIS A 67 2.25 -8.94 -2.03
N PHE A 68 2.84 -8.49 -0.92
CA PHE A 68 4.05 -9.09 -0.36
C PHE A 68 3.78 -10.48 0.22
N HIS A 69 2.66 -10.67 0.91
CA HIS A 69 2.21 -11.98 1.39
C HIS A 69 2.04 -13.00 0.26
N ARG A 70 1.44 -12.59 -0.88
CA ARG A 70 1.34 -13.46 -2.08
C ARG A 70 2.70 -13.84 -2.66
N LYS A 71 3.74 -13.04 -2.42
CA LYS A 71 5.13 -13.31 -2.83
C LYS A 71 5.93 -14.10 -1.78
N GLY A 72 5.29 -14.57 -0.71
CA GLY A 72 5.95 -15.30 0.39
C GLY A 72 6.68 -14.40 1.38
N TRP A 73 6.29 -13.14 1.53
CA TRP A 73 6.83 -12.27 2.59
C TRP A 73 5.86 -12.25 3.75
N VAL A 74 6.34 -12.59 4.94
CA VAL A 74 5.55 -12.61 6.18
C VAL A 74 5.86 -11.35 6.98
N GLN A 75 4.81 -10.67 7.44
CA GLN A 75 4.95 -9.49 8.28
C GLN A 75 5.38 -9.93 9.69
N GLU A 76 6.40 -9.29 10.24
CA GLU A 76 6.64 -9.30 11.69
C GLU A 76 5.64 -8.40 12.44
#